data_AF-A0A336JLS8-F1
#
_entry.id   AF-A0A336JLS8-F1
#
_cell.length_a   1.000
_cell.length_b   1.000
_cell.length_c   1.000
_cell.angle_alpha   90.00
_cell.angle_beta   90.00
_cell.angle_gamma   90.00
#
_symmetry.space_group_name_H-M   'P 1'
#
loop_
_entity.id
_entity.type
_entity.pdbx_description
1 polymer ?
#
loop_
_entity_poly.entity_id
_entity_poly.type
_entity_poly.pdbx_seq_one_letter_code
_entity_poly.pdbx_strand_id
1 'polypeptide(L)'
;MVQRMTASKPSARPGPLFRTPDVLVRATLAAACVVAGLMLTLSAASAQDRGAAREACKADYQKFCNGVTPGGGRIKKCLNDNFSALSEPCKQAIGAADK
;
A
#
# COMPACT_ATOMS: atom_id res chain seq x y z
N MET A 1 -42.53 -27.75 -66.19
CA MET A 1 -43.16 -28.28 -64.95
C MET A 1 -42.15 -28.24 -63.80
N VAL A 2 -41.86 -27.07 -63.24
CA VAL A 2 -41.23 -26.87 -61.92
C VAL A 2 -41.50 -25.37 -61.63
N GLN A 3 -42.24 -24.94 -60.61
CA GLN A 3 -41.89 -25.06 -59.20
C GLN A 3 -43.14 -24.97 -58.33
N ARG A 4 -43.21 -25.94 -57.43
CA ARG A 4 -44.20 -26.15 -56.37
C ARG A 4 -43.86 -25.29 -55.15
N MET A 5 -44.92 -24.90 -54.43
CA MET A 5 -45.02 -24.66 -52.98
C MET A 5 -44.74 -23.25 -52.46
N THR A 6 -45.85 -22.57 -52.16
CA THR A 6 -46.06 -21.69 -51.01
C THR A 6 -45.44 -22.25 -49.73
N ALA A 7 -44.66 -21.45 -49.01
CA ALA A 7 -44.31 -21.72 -47.62
C ALA A 7 -44.35 -20.41 -46.81
N SER A 8 -45.53 -20.11 -46.27
CA SER A 8 -45.66 -19.28 -45.08
C SER A 8 -44.90 -19.95 -43.94
N LYS A 9 -43.93 -19.25 -43.33
CA LYS A 9 -43.29 -19.71 -42.08
C LYS A 9 -43.29 -18.56 -41.07
N PRO A 10 -43.80 -18.78 -39.85
CA PRO A 10 -44.07 -17.71 -38.89
C PRO A 10 -42.77 -17.20 -38.29
N SER A 11 -42.70 -15.88 -38.11
CA SER A 11 -41.66 -15.19 -37.35
C SER A 11 -41.78 -15.58 -35.88
N ALA A 12 -41.02 -16.61 -35.47
CA ALA A 12 -40.80 -16.91 -34.06
C ALA A 12 -39.85 -15.85 -33.49
N ARG A 13 -40.35 -15.02 -32.57
CA ARG A 13 -39.50 -14.18 -31.72
C ARG A 13 -38.94 -15.07 -30.60
N PRO A 14 -37.62 -15.24 -30.46
CA PRO A 14 -37.05 -15.65 -29.18
C PRO A 14 -36.91 -14.41 -28.27
N GLY A 15 -37.35 -14.55 -27.02
CA GLY A 15 -37.15 -13.53 -25.98
C GLY A 15 -35.66 -13.33 -25.64
N PRO A 16 -35.34 -12.33 -24.78
CA PRO A 16 -33.97 -11.98 -24.47
C PRO A 16 -33.39 -12.97 -23.44
N LEU A 17 -32.48 -13.83 -23.89
CA LEU A 17 -31.78 -14.82 -23.04
C LEU A 17 -30.41 -14.35 -22.51
N PHE A 18 -30.08 -13.05 -22.59
CA PHE A 18 -28.76 -12.54 -22.18
C PHE A 18 -28.86 -11.27 -21.32
N ARG A 19 -29.09 -11.41 -20.01
CA ARG A 19 -28.98 -10.28 -19.06
C ARG A 19 -28.42 -10.66 -17.68
N THR A 20 -27.55 -11.67 -17.62
CA THR A 20 -26.97 -12.19 -16.36
C THR A 20 -25.45 -12.00 -16.16
N PRO A 21 -24.57 -11.78 -17.17
CA PRO A 21 -23.13 -11.65 -16.88
C PRO A 21 -22.67 -10.23 -16.48
N ASP A 22 -23.37 -9.17 -16.92
CA ASP A 22 -22.92 -7.78 -16.70
C ASP A 22 -23.08 -7.32 -15.23
N VAL A 23 -24.17 -7.72 -14.58
CA VAL A 23 -24.47 -7.37 -13.18
C VAL A 23 -23.54 -8.09 -12.22
N LEU A 24 -23.21 -9.36 -12.49
CA LEU A 24 -22.32 -10.15 -11.65
C LEU A 24 -20.86 -9.69 -11.80
N VAL A 25 -20.42 -9.32 -13.01
CA VAL A 25 -19.10 -8.73 -13.26
C VAL A 25 -18.97 -7.35 -12.60
N ARG A 26 -20.00 -6.51 -12.66
CA ARG A 26 -19.97 -5.18 -12.02
C ARG A 26 -20.05 -5.26 -10.50
N ALA A 27 -20.82 -6.20 -9.96
CA ALA A 27 -20.90 -6.43 -8.52
C ALA A 27 -19.58 -6.99 -7.95
N THR A 28 -18.92 -7.90 -8.67
CA THR A 28 -17.60 -8.43 -8.27
C THR A 28 -16.50 -7.38 -8.38
N LEU A 29 -16.50 -6.54 -9.42
CA LEU A 29 -15.54 -5.43 -9.58
C LEU A 29 -15.69 -4.40 -8.44
N ALA A 30 -16.92 -4.01 -8.11
CA ALA A 30 -17.20 -3.06 -7.04
C ALA A 30 -16.78 -3.61 -5.65
N ALA A 31 -17.09 -4.88 -5.36
CA ALA A 31 -16.66 -5.53 -4.13
C ALA A 31 -15.12 -5.62 -4.03
N ALA A 32 -14.44 -5.95 -5.13
CA ALA A 32 -12.98 -6.00 -5.17
C ALA A 32 -12.33 -4.63 -4.91
N CYS A 33 -12.90 -3.53 -5.45
CA CYS A 33 -12.42 -2.18 -5.19
C CYS A 33 -12.62 -1.75 -3.72
N VAL A 34 -13.73 -2.12 -3.10
CA VAL A 34 -14.00 -1.80 -1.67
C VAL A 34 -13.04 -2.58 -0.76
N VAL A 35 -12.80 -3.86 -1.04
CA VAL A 35 -11.84 -4.68 -0.28
C VAL A 35 -10.41 -4.19 -0.47
N ALA A 36 -10.01 -3.86 -1.71
CA ALA A 36 -8.70 -3.28 -1.99
C ALA A 36 -8.53 -1.90 -1.33
N GLY A 37 -9.56 -1.06 -1.35
CA GLY A 37 -9.57 0.23 -0.65
C GLY A 37 -9.47 0.08 0.87
N LEU A 38 -10.16 -0.90 1.46
CA LEU A 38 -10.08 -1.22 2.88
C LEU A 38 -8.71 -1.78 3.30
N MET A 39 -8.05 -2.56 2.43
CA MET A 39 -6.69 -3.07 2.67
C MET A 39 -5.62 -1.99 2.50
N LEU A 40 -5.84 -1.03 1.61
CA LEU A 40 -4.87 0.03 1.32
C LEU A 40 -4.72 1.03 2.48
N THR A 41 -5.79 1.28 3.25
CA THR A 41 -5.74 2.18 4.40
C THR A 41 -4.99 1.61 5.61
N LEU A 42 -4.78 0.29 5.67
CA LEU A 42 -4.06 -0.35 6.78
C LEU A 42 -2.54 -0.37 6.58
N SER A 43 -2.04 -0.13 5.36
CA SER A 43 -0.61 -0.21 5.02
C SER A 43 0.14 1.13 5.06
N ALA A 44 -0.51 2.23 5.43
CA ALA A 44 0.14 3.55 5.51
C ALA A 44 0.95 3.77 6.81
N ALA A 45 0.94 2.83 7.76
CA ALA A 45 1.49 3.04 9.10
C ALA A 45 3.02 2.85 9.25
N SER A 46 3.77 2.41 8.22
CA SER A 46 5.16 1.96 8.41
C SER A 46 6.24 2.76 7.66
N ALA A 47 5.95 3.96 7.15
CA ALA A 47 6.92 4.77 6.41
C ALA A 47 7.45 6.01 7.15
N GLN A 48 6.90 6.37 8.31
CA GLN A 48 7.04 7.72 8.86
C GLN A 48 8.23 7.93 9.83
N ASP A 49 8.81 6.87 10.42
CA ASP A 49 9.67 7.09 11.59
C ASP A 49 11.16 7.37 11.31
N ARG A 50 11.60 7.20 10.06
CA ARG A 50 13.03 7.42 9.72
C ARG A 50 13.45 8.88 9.80
N GLY A 51 12.52 9.81 9.57
CA GLY A 51 12.76 11.25 9.70
C GLY A 51 12.73 11.70 11.16
N ALA A 52 11.75 11.23 11.92
CA ALA A 52 11.58 11.56 13.34
C ALA A 52 12.80 11.15 14.17
N ALA A 53 13.38 9.97 13.92
CA ALA A 53 14.58 9.53 14.61
C ALA A 53 15.81 10.40 14.33
N ARG A 54 15.94 10.92 13.10
CA ARG A 54 17.02 11.84 12.74
C ARG A 54 16.89 13.19 13.42
N GLU A 55 15.67 13.72 13.52
CA GLU A 55 15.43 14.98 14.23
C GLU A 55 15.64 14.85 15.73
N ALA A 56 15.10 13.79 16.35
CA ALA A 56 15.27 13.52 17.77
C ALA A 56 16.75 13.41 18.16
N CYS A 57 17.58 12.78 17.31
CA CYS A 57 19.00 12.60 17.56
C CYS A 57 19.89 13.73 17.03
N LYS A 58 19.35 14.79 16.42
CA LYS A 58 20.16 15.85 15.79
C LYS A 58 21.07 16.57 16.79
N ALA A 59 20.55 16.90 17.97
CA ALA A 59 21.31 17.59 19.00
C ALA A 59 22.42 16.70 19.58
N ASP A 60 22.12 15.43 19.82
CA ASP A 60 23.09 14.46 20.31
C ASP A 60 24.16 14.15 19.26
N TYR A 61 23.75 14.02 17.99
CA TYR A 61 24.67 13.87 16.88
C TYR A 61 25.67 15.04 16.82
N GLN A 62 25.22 16.28 16.99
CA GLN A 62 26.11 17.44 16.99
C GLN A 62 27.07 17.46 18.19
N LYS A 63 26.67 16.92 19.34
CA LYS A 63 27.52 16.85 20.54
C LYS A 63 28.53 15.70 20.50
N PHE A 64 28.10 14.51 20.12
CA PHE A 64 28.89 13.28 20.25
C PHE A 64 29.43 12.76 18.92
N CYS A 65 28.77 13.06 17.80
CA CYS A 65 29.03 12.44 16.50
C CYS A 65 29.25 13.45 15.35
N ASN A 66 29.57 14.72 15.65
CA ASN A 66 29.69 15.83 14.68
C ASN A 66 30.58 15.49 13.46
N GLY A 67 31.66 14.71 13.66
CA GLY A 67 32.60 14.32 12.60
C GLY A 67 32.24 13.04 11.84
N VAL A 68 31.11 12.39 12.15
CA VAL A 68 30.75 11.13 11.50
C VAL A 68 30.12 11.41 10.14
N THR A 69 30.80 11.02 9.07
CA THR A 69 30.25 11.22 7.74
C THR A 69 28.90 10.48 7.59
N PRO A 70 27.85 11.15 7.09
CA PRO A 70 26.54 10.52 6.91
C PRO A 70 26.57 9.36 5.90
N GLY A 71 25.67 8.40 6.09
CA GLY A 71 25.53 7.22 5.21
C GLY A 71 26.16 5.94 5.77
N GLY A 72 25.72 4.80 5.22
CA GLY A 72 26.21 3.46 5.60
C GLY A 72 25.95 3.07 7.06
N GLY A 73 24.98 3.69 7.74
CA GLY A 73 24.66 3.39 9.14
C GLY A 73 25.70 3.87 10.17
N ARG A 74 26.75 4.59 9.76
CA ARG A 74 27.83 5.06 10.65
C ARG A 74 27.33 5.96 11.78
N ILE A 75 26.37 6.84 11.48
CA ILE A 75 25.73 7.70 12.48
C ILE A 75 24.99 6.86 13.52
N LYS A 76 24.26 5.83 13.10
CA LYS A 76 23.59 4.92 14.03
C LYS A 76 24.58 4.21 14.93
N LYS A 77 25.71 3.73 14.38
CA LYS A 77 26.78 3.12 15.18
C LYS A 77 27.33 4.08 16.23
N CYS A 78 27.70 5.30 15.85
CA CYS A 78 28.21 6.30 16.79
C CYS A 78 27.20 6.64 17.90
N LEU A 79 25.93 6.79 17.54
CA LEU A 79 24.87 7.03 18.52
C LEU A 79 24.71 5.81 19.45
N ASN A 80 24.75 4.58 18.92
CA ASN A 80 24.64 3.37 19.73
C ASN A 80 25.83 3.20 20.70
N ASP A 81 27.04 3.52 20.25
CA ASP A 81 28.25 3.49 21.09
C ASP A 81 28.17 4.54 22.22
N ASN A 82 27.40 5.62 22.02
CA ASN A 82 27.16 6.68 23.01
C ASN A 82 25.77 6.63 23.66
N PHE A 83 25.03 5.50 23.53
CA PHE A 83 23.61 5.42 23.86
C PHE A 83 23.27 5.87 25.29
N SER A 84 24.17 5.64 26.25
CA SER A 84 24.01 6.08 27.65
C SER A 84 24.03 7.60 27.80
N ALA A 85 24.79 8.32 26.97
CA ALA A 85 24.98 9.77 27.01
C ALA A 85 24.00 10.56 26.13
N LEU A 86 23.21 9.89 25.28
CA LEU A 86 22.19 10.51 24.44
C LEU A 86 21.03 11.08 25.28
N SER A 87 20.27 11.99 24.67
CA SER A 87 18.98 12.44 25.22
C SER A 87 17.93 11.33 25.16
N GLU A 88 16.98 11.33 26.10
CA GLU A 88 15.82 10.42 26.11
C GLU A 88 15.05 10.33 24.78
N PRO A 89 14.73 11.43 24.08
CA PRO A 89 14.04 11.33 22.79
C PRO A 89 14.89 10.59 21.74
N CYS A 90 16.21 10.77 21.73
CA CYS A 90 17.08 10.04 20.82
C CYS A 90 17.20 8.55 21.20
N LYS A 91 17.24 8.22 22.49
CA LYS A 91 17.23 6.81 22.94
C LYS A 91 15.95 6.08 22.53
N GLN A 92 14.80 6.73 22.70
CA GLN A 92 13.51 6.17 22.27
C GLN A 92 13.47 5.97 20.75
N ALA A 93 13.94 6.97 20.00
CA ALA A 93 13.98 6.91 18.54
C ALA A 93 14.87 5.79 17.99
N ILE A 94 16.05 5.57 18.59
CA ILE A 94 16.97 4.50 18.16
C ILE A 94 16.44 3.13 18.60
N GLY A 95 15.95 3.00 19.84
CA GLY A 95 15.36 1.76 20.34
C GLY A 95 14.11 1.31 19.58
N ALA A 96 13.32 2.25 19.06
CA ALA A 96 12.20 1.96 18.17
C ALA A 96 12.66 1.57 16.74
N ALA A 97 13.83 2.03 16.30
CA ALA A 97 14.37 1.77 14.97
C ALA A 97 15.22 0.49 14.85
N ASP A 98 15.61 -0.11 15.99
CA ASP A 98 16.33 -1.39 16.09
C ASP A 98 15.39 -2.59 16.38
N LYS A 99 14.07 -2.38 16.40
CA LYS A 99 13.04 -3.42 16.57
C LYS A 99 12.44 -3.85 15.23
#